data_AF-A0A6V8L179-F1
#
_entry.id   AF-A0A6V8L179-F1
#
_cell.length_a   1.000
_cell.length_b   1.000
_cell.length_c   1.000
_cell.angle_alpha   90.00
_cell.angle_beta   90.00
_cell.angle_gamma   90.00
#
_symmetry.space_group_name_H-M   'P 1'
#
loop_
_entity.id
_entity.type
_entity.pdbx_description
1 polymer ?
#
loop_
_entity_poly.entity_id
_entity_poly.type
_entity_poly.pdbx_seq_one_letter_code
_entity_poly.pdbx_strand_id
1 'polypeptide(L)'
;MTPEEMTDQVIEACFADPSRVLDQRRAEAIEELKIRYELDHYVGAYLRTLRGLVSSFLRAYLPGSGSQWRVASQITAPTLVIGGRQDKLVDIRVAPQVARVIPDSRLLILDGVGHVAQMEVPRLVARAAVALLDELGRPADARPARRTRASRHPGSHRREGGPRVDRRARRGGGHRAARGVHSPPDRAGGHAGGRGAGFS
;
A
#
# COMPACT_ATOMS: atom_id res chain seq x y z
N MET A 1 -24.28 13.98 -11.78
CA MET A 1 -23.74 13.44 -10.53
C MET A 1 -24.10 14.42 -9.44
N THR A 2 -24.76 13.96 -8.38
CA THR A 2 -25.17 14.80 -7.26
C THR A 2 -23.97 15.11 -6.35
N PRO A 3 -24.03 16.16 -5.51
CA PRO A 3 -23.02 16.41 -4.48
C PRO A 3 -22.79 15.23 -3.53
N GLU A 4 -23.85 14.49 -3.22
CA GLU A 4 -23.82 13.28 -2.40
C GLU A 4 -23.03 12.16 -3.10
N GLU A 5 -23.34 11.86 -4.36
CA GLU A 5 -22.63 10.85 -5.15
C GLU A 5 -21.15 11.18 -5.32
N MET A 6 -20.82 12.45 -5.56
CA MET A 6 -19.43 12.91 -5.67
C MET A 6 -18.68 12.75 -4.35
N THR A 7 -19.32 13.10 -3.23
CA THR A 7 -18.73 12.97 -1.90
C THR A 7 -18.44 11.50 -1.58
N ASP A 8 -19.39 10.62 -1.86
CA ASP A 8 -19.25 9.18 -1.60
C ASP A 8 -18.12 8.58 -2.44
N GLN A 9 -18.01 8.95 -3.72
CA GLN A 9 -16.91 8.49 -4.57
C GLN A 9 -15.54 8.93 -4.04
N VAL A 10 -15.42 10.17 -3.53
CA VAL A 10 -14.16 10.65 -2.93
C VAL A 10 -13.84 9.89 -1.66
N ILE A 11 -14.84 9.65 -0.80
CA ILE A 11 -14.67 8.86 0.43
C ILE A 11 -14.22 7.44 0.08
N GLU A 12 -14.90 6.77 -0.86
CA GLU A 12 -14.57 5.41 -1.30
C GLU A 12 -13.16 5.33 -1.91
N ALA A 13 -12.73 6.35 -2.65
CA ALA A 13 -11.41 6.40 -3.24
C ALA A 13 -10.31 6.65 -2.18
N CYS A 14 -10.57 7.46 -1.16
CA CYS A 14 -9.58 7.86 -0.16
C CYS A 14 -9.47 6.88 1.01
N PHE A 15 -10.58 6.34 1.50
CA PHE A 15 -10.61 5.51 2.71
C PHE A 15 -10.40 4.04 2.39
N ALA A 16 -9.67 3.32 3.26
CA ALA A 16 -9.70 1.86 3.23
C ALA A 16 -11.06 1.32 3.70
N ASP A 17 -11.62 1.94 4.75
CA ASP A 17 -12.92 1.59 5.34
C ASP A 17 -13.82 2.83 5.42
N PRO A 18 -14.73 3.03 4.45
CA PRO A 18 -15.65 4.16 4.42
C PRO A 18 -16.58 4.25 5.64
N SER A 19 -16.86 3.13 6.32
CA SER A 19 -17.75 3.11 7.50
C SER A 19 -17.17 3.89 8.70
N ARG A 20 -15.89 4.25 8.65
CA ARG A 20 -15.22 5.07 9.67
C ARG A 20 -15.50 6.57 9.52
N VAL A 21 -16.07 7.00 8.39
CA VAL A 21 -16.46 8.39 8.21
C VAL A 21 -17.72 8.64 9.03
N LEU A 22 -17.65 9.57 9.98
CA LEU A 22 -18.80 9.99 10.76
C LEU A 22 -19.84 10.66 9.84
N ASP A 23 -21.13 10.38 10.06
CA ASP A 23 -22.23 10.97 9.28
C ASP A 23 -22.16 12.50 9.25
N GLN A 24 -21.80 13.12 10.37
CA GLN A 24 -21.56 14.57 10.44
C GLN A 24 -20.47 15.02 9.45
N ARG A 25 -19.34 14.30 9.38
CA ARG A 25 -18.24 14.67 8.47
C ARG A 25 -18.64 14.51 7.01
N ARG A 26 -19.44 13.49 6.70
CA ARG A 26 -20.00 13.30 5.37
C ARG A 26 -20.95 14.45 5.01
N ALA A 27 -21.85 14.83 5.91
CA ALA A 27 -22.76 15.96 5.69
C ALA A 27 -22.01 17.27 5.46
N GLU A 28 -20.97 17.56 6.26
CA GLU A 28 -20.13 18.74 6.07
C GLU A 28 -19.39 18.74 4.73
N ALA A 29 -18.90 17.60 4.27
CA ALA A 29 -18.25 17.49 2.96
C ALA A 29 -19.23 17.76 1.80
N ILE A 30 -20.48 17.31 1.92
CA ILE A 30 -21.55 17.59 0.95
C ILE A 30 -21.86 19.10 0.91
N GLU A 31 -22.01 19.74 2.07
CA GLU A 31 -22.26 21.18 2.15
C GLU A 31 -21.09 22.00 1.60
N GLU A 32 -19.85 21.61 1.91
CA GLU A 32 -18.68 22.24 1.33
C GLU A 32 -18.67 22.11 -0.21
N LEU A 33 -19.03 20.94 -0.73
CA LEU A 33 -19.10 20.72 -2.17
C LEU A 33 -20.16 21.60 -2.85
N LYS A 34 -21.34 21.76 -2.23
CA LYS A 34 -22.39 22.67 -2.74
C LYS A 34 -21.86 24.10 -2.83
N ILE A 35 -21.27 24.60 -1.75
CA ILE A 35 -20.70 25.96 -1.69
C ILE A 35 -19.61 26.14 -2.74
N ARG A 36 -18.70 25.16 -2.91
CA ARG A 36 -17.61 25.24 -3.89
C ARG A 36 -18.12 25.43 -5.33
N TYR A 37 -19.25 24.82 -5.69
CA TYR A 37 -19.80 24.88 -7.04
C TYR A 37 -20.48 26.23 -7.36
N GLU A 38 -20.84 27.01 -6.33
CA GLU A 38 -21.41 28.36 -6.50
C GLU A 38 -20.33 29.41 -6.80
N LEU A 39 -19.05 29.08 -6.63
CA LEU A 39 -17.95 30.03 -6.83
C LEU A 39 -17.58 30.17 -8.32
N ASP A 40 -17.63 31.40 -8.85
CA ASP A 40 -17.31 31.71 -10.25
C ASP A 40 -15.93 31.18 -10.72
N HIS A 41 -14.97 31.11 -9.80
CA HIS A 41 -13.60 30.69 -10.11
C HIS A 41 -13.37 29.18 -9.95
N TYR A 42 -14.38 28.41 -9.56
CA TYR A 42 -14.26 26.98 -9.23
C TYR A 42 -13.68 26.17 -10.39
N VAL A 43 -14.27 26.25 -11.59
CA VAL A 43 -13.83 25.49 -12.77
C VAL A 43 -12.38 25.85 -13.13
N GLY A 44 -12.04 27.13 -13.08
CA GLY A 44 -10.68 27.61 -13.36
C GLY A 44 -9.66 27.10 -12.34
N ALA A 45 -10.00 27.10 -11.04
CA ALA A 45 -9.16 26.56 -9.99
C ALA A 45 -9.01 25.03 -10.12
N TYR A 46 -10.11 24.32 -10.35
CA TYR A 46 -10.12 22.86 -10.53
C TYR A 46 -9.21 22.41 -11.67
N LEU A 47 -9.32 23.02 -12.85
CA LEU A 47 -8.48 22.70 -14.01
C LEU A 47 -7.00 23.02 -13.75
N ARG A 48 -6.69 24.12 -13.06
CA ARG A 48 -5.31 24.45 -12.68
C ARG A 48 -4.73 23.41 -11.72
N THR A 49 -5.50 22.98 -10.71
CA THR A 49 -5.10 21.94 -9.77
C THR A 49 -4.87 20.61 -10.49
N LEU A 50 -5.77 20.20 -11.38
CA LEU A 50 -5.62 18.98 -12.17
C LEU A 50 -4.33 19.00 -13.01
N ARG A 51 -4.07 20.10 -13.74
CA ARG A 51 -2.83 20.26 -14.52
C ARG A 51 -1.58 20.22 -13.65
N GLY A 52 -1.63 20.85 -12.47
CA GLY A 52 -0.55 20.83 -11.49
C GLY A 52 -0.28 19.42 -10.95
N LEU A 53 -1.33 18.67 -10.67
CA LEU A 53 -1.25 17.28 -10.20
C LEU A 53 -0.64 16.37 -11.27
N VAL A 54 -1.16 16.42 -12.50
CA VAL A 54 -0.62 15.66 -13.65
C VAL A 54 0.86 15.99 -13.87
N SER A 55 1.21 17.28 -13.89
CA SER A 55 2.60 17.73 -14.04
C SER A 55 3.50 17.18 -12.90
N SER A 56 2.99 17.14 -11.68
CA SER A 56 3.72 16.62 -10.51
C SER A 56 3.97 15.12 -10.62
N PHE A 57 2.97 14.33 -11.01
CA PHE A 57 3.16 12.90 -11.29
C PHE A 57 4.18 12.67 -12.41
N LEU A 58 4.09 13.40 -13.53
CA LEU A 58 5.08 13.28 -14.61
C LEU A 58 6.51 13.58 -14.12
N ARG A 59 6.69 14.59 -13.27
CA ARG A 59 8.00 14.91 -12.66
C ARG A 59 8.50 13.86 -11.66
N ALA A 60 7.63 12.99 -11.14
CA ALA A 60 8.05 11.83 -10.35
C ALA A 60 8.64 10.71 -11.22
N TYR A 61 8.26 10.62 -12.50
CA TYR A 61 8.72 9.57 -13.42
C TYR A 61 9.81 10.02 -14.40
N LEU A 62 9.97 11.33 -14.63
CA LEU A 62 10.97 11.88 -15.55
C LEU A 62 12.26 12.31 -14.80
N PRO A 63 13.45 11.98 -15.35
CA PRO A 63 14.72 12.48 -14.82
C PRO A 63 14.90 13.97 -15.12
N GLY A 64 15.63 14.69 -14.26
CA GLY A 64 15.96 16.11 -14.48
C GLY A 64 16.02 16.95 -13.21
N SER A 65 16.38 18.23 -13.36
CA SER A 65 16.51 19.20 -12.26
C SER A 65 15.19 19.47 -11.53
N GLY A 66 14.05 19.28 -12.19
CA GLY A 66 12.70 19.38 -11.62
C GLY A 66 12.11 18.05 -11.11
N SER A 67 12.91 16.99 -11.02
CA SER A 67 12.43 15.69 -10.54
C SER A 67 12.01 15.77 -9.07
N GLN A 68 10.84 15.21 -8.73
CA GLN A 68 10.37 15.20 -7.34
C GLN A 68 11.32 14.46 -6.40
N TRP A 69 12.05 13.46 -6.90
CA TRP A 69 13.06 12.75 -6.13
C TRP A 69 14.26 13.62 -5.79
N ARG A 70 14.67 14.51 -6.70
CA ARG A 70 15.73 15.47 -6.42
C ARG A 70 15.29 16.46 -5.33
N VAL A 71 14.06 16.96 -5.41
CA VAL A 71 13.49 17.85 -4.39
C VAL A 71 13.43 17.14 -3.03
N ALA A 72 12.94 15.90 -2.99
CA ALA A 72 12.91 15.11 -1.76
C ALA A 72 14.31 14.89 -1.16
N SER A 73 15.33 14.67 -1.99
CA SER A 73 16.71 14.47 -1.49
C SER A 73 17.32 15.71 -0.84
N GLN A 74 16.75 16.90 -1.09
CA GLN A 74 17.20 18.17 -0.51
C GLN A 74 16.56 18.45 0.86
N ILE A 75 15.61 17.64 1.32
CA ILE A 75 14.97 17.80 2.63
C ILE A 75 15.98 17.45 3.72
N THR A 76 16.38 18.45 4.50
CA THR A 76 17.29 18.29 5.65
C THR A 76 16.56 18.16 6.98
N ALA A 77 15.28 18.53 7.02
CA ALA A 77 14.46 18.43 8.22
C ALA A 77 14.14 16.96 8.55
N PRO A 78 14.17 16.57 9.84
CA PRO A 78 13.68 15.28 10.29
C PRO A 78 12.26 15.02 9.81
N THR A 79 12.07 13.91 9.11
CA THR A 79 10.81 13.61 8.41
C THR A 79 10.20 12.29 8.89
N LEU A 80 8.88 12.26 9.05
CA LEU A 80 8.11 11.02 9.21
C LEU A 80 7.26 10.81 7.95
N VAL A 81 7.51 9.70 7.26
CA VAL A 81 6.73 9.26 6.09
C VAL A 81 5.71 8.23 6.57
N ILE A 82 4.43 8.52 6.38
CA ILE A 82 3.32 7.63 6.73
C ILE A 82 2.62 7.20 5.45
N GLY A 83 2.36 5.90 5.28
CA GLY A 83 1.60 5.36 4.16
C GLY A 83 0.63 4.27 4.58
N GLY A 84 -0.57 4.25 4.00
CA GLY A 84 -1.56 3.19 4.19
C GLY A 84 -1.38 2.07 3.17
N ARG A 85 -1.41 0.80 3.59
CA ARG A 85 -1.26 -0.35 2.68
C ARG A 85 -2.43 -0.50 1.71
N GLN A 86 -3.59 0.04 2.04
CA GLN A 86 -4.82 0.00 1.24
C GLN A 86 -5.06 1.34 0.53
N ASP A 87 -4.05 2.20 0.40
CA ASP A 87 -4.13 3.42 -0.41
C ASP A 87 -4.41 3.04 -1.88
N LYS A 88 -5.53 3.56 -2.40
CA LYS A 88 -6.00 3.31 -3.78
C LYS A 88 -5.50 4.38 -4.77
N LEU A 89 -4.98 5.49 -4.26
CA LEU A 89 -4.55 6.65 -5.04
C LEU A 89 -3.05 6.67 -5.27
N VAL A 90 -2.26 6.19 -4.32
CA VAL A 90 -0.80 6.15 -4.39
C VAL A 90 -0.29 4.75 -4.13
N ASP A 91 0.56 4.25 -5.02
CA ASP A 91 1.16 2.93 -4.87
C ASP A 91 1.98 2.82 -3.57
N ILE A 92 1.77 1.75 -2.81
CA ILE A 92 2.41 1.49 -1.52
C ILE A 92 3.95 1.52 -1.56
N ARG A 93 4.56 1.34 -2.73
CA ARG A 93 6.02 1.40 -2.91
C ARG A 93 6.58 2.82 -2.83
N VAL A 94 5.74 3.85 -3.02
CA VAL A 94 6.16 5.26 -3.02
C VAL A 94 6.64 5.69 -1.63
N ALA A 95 5.93 5.39 -0.56
CA ALA A 95 6.34 5.80 0.79
C ALA A 95 7.74 5.24 1.19
N PRO A 96 8.05 3.94 0.98
CA PRO A 96 9.41 3.42 1.14
C PRO A 96 10.45 4.03 0.20
N GLN A 97 10.08 4.51 -1.00
CA GLN A 97 10.99 5.24 -1.88
C GLN A 97 11.30 6.62 -1.31
N VAL A 98 10.28 7.38 -0.89
CA VAL A 98 10.44 8.70 -0.28
C VAL A 98 11.34 8.62 0.97
N ALA A 99 11.08 7.65 1.86
CA ALA A 99 11.91 7.45 3.05
C ALA A 99 13.37 7.08 2.73
N ARG A 100 13.65 6.43 1.60
CA ARG A 100 15.03 6.16 1.18
C ARG A 100 15.73 7.38 0.61
N VAL A 101 14.97 8.30 0.01
CA VAL A 101 15.50 9.50 -0.65
C VAL A 101 15.75 10.62 0.35
N ILE A 102 14.89 10.78 1.36
CA ILE A 102 15.06 11.80 2.40
C ILE A 102 16.13 11.31 3.40
N PRO A 103 17.25 12.04 3.58
CA PRO A 103 18.38 11.60 4.39
C PRO A 103 18.01 11.28 5.83
N ASP A 104 17.20 12.12 6.50
CA ASP A 104 16.70 11.90 7.86
C ASP A 104 15.20 11.64 7.90
N SER A 105 14.83 10.39 7.63
CA SER A 105 13.44 9.98 7.66
C SER A 105 13.17 8.72 8.49
N ARG A 106 11.94 8.63 8.98
CA ARG A 106 11.34 7.42 9.53
C ARG A 106 10.17 7.01 8.63
N LEU A 107 9.94 5.72 8.51
CA LEU A 107 8.83 5.17 7.72
C LEU A 107 7.84 4.43 8.63
N LEU A 108 6.56 4.76 8.50
CA LEU A 108 5.45 4.07 9.13
C LEU A 108 4.46 3.60 8.06
N ILE A 109 4.38 2.29 7.84
CA ILE A 109 3.36 1.69 6.98
C ILE A 109 2.24 1.13 7.86
N LEU A 110 1.00 1.48 7.53
CA LEU A 110 -0.19 1.15 8.31
C LEU A 110 -1.05 0.14 7.55
N ASP A 111 -1.36 -0.97 8.20
CA ASP A 111 -2.26 -1.99 7.67
C ASP A 111 -3.73 -1.61 7.95
N GLY A 112 -4.62 -1.89 7.00
CA GLY A 112 -6.04 -1.54 7.08
C GLY A 112 -6.32 -0.04 6.97
N VAL A 113 -5.42 0.73 6.34
CA VAL A 113 -5.48 2.19 6.22
C VAL A 113 -5.28 2.59 4.76
N GLY A 114 -6.10 3.54 4.31
CA GLY A 114 -6.09 4.08 2.95
C GLY A 114 -5.22 5.31 2.81
N HIS A 115 -5.66 6.22 1.94
CA HIS A 115 -4.93 7.42 1.56
C HIS A 115 -4.86 8.46 2.69
N VAL A 116 -5.93 8.57 3.49
CA VAL A 116 -6.09 9.62 4.51
C VAL A 116 -5.85 9.08 5.92
N ALA A 117 -4.64 8.57 6.17
CA ALA A 117 -4.26 7.94 7.43
C ALA A 117 -4.59 8.78 8.69
N GLN A 118 -4.43 10.10 8.60
CA GLN A 118 -4.75 11.03 9.68
C GLN A 118 -6.24 11.10 10.03
N MET A 119 -7.11 10.77 9.08
CA MET A 119 -8.56 10.70 9.28
C MET A 119 -8.99 9.30 9.73
N GLU A 120 -8.37 8.25 9.22
CA GLU A 120 -8.74 6.86 9.52
C GLU A 120 -8.25 6.38 10.89
N VAL A 121 -7.01 6.73 11.27
CA VAL A 121 -6.39 6.32 12.54
C VAL A 121 -5.72 7.52 13.24
N PRO A 122 -6.50 8.59 13.55
CA PRO A 122 -5.97 9.88 14.02
C PRO A 122 -5.07 9.75 15.25
N ARG A 123 -5.45 8.91 16.22
CA ARG A 123 -4.67 8.71 17.45
C ARG A 123 -3.30 8.06 17.18
N LEU A 124 -3.22 7.16 16.20
CA LEU A 124 -1.96 6.50 15.85
C LEU A 124 -1.03 7.47 15.12
N VAL A 125 -1.57 8.22 14.15
CA VAL A 125 -0.82 9.25 13.43
C VAL A 125 -0.32 10.33 14.38
N ALA A 126 -1.17 10.83 15.28
CA ALA A 126 -0.80 11.83 16.27
C ALA A 126 0.33 11.34 17.19
N ARG A 127 0.25 10.10 17.69
CA ARG A 127 1.34 9.52 18.50
C ARG A 127 2.65 9.42 17.72
N ALA A 128 2.60 9.03 16.45
CA ALA A 128 3.79 8.93 15.63
C ALA A 128 4.42 10.33 15.38
N ALA A 129 3.59 11.35 15.15
CA ALA A 129 4.05 12.73 15.03
C ALA A 129 4.69 13.25 16.34
N VAL A 130 4.05 13.02 17.49
CA VAL A 130 4.60 13.39 18.81
C VAL A 130 5.92 12.66 19.06
N ALA A 131 6.01 11.37 18.74
CA ALA A 131 7.25 10.61 18.90
C ALA A 131 8.42 11.19 18.09
N LEU A 132 8.16 11.68 16.87
CA LEU A 132 9.17 12.41 16.08
C LEU A 132 9.59 13.69 16.82
N LEU A 133 8.63 14.49 17.29
CA LEU A 133 8.94 15.75 17.99
C LEU A 133 9.73 15.52 19.29
N ASP A 134 9.39 14.49 20.06
CA ASP A 134 10.11 14.10 21.27
C ASP A 134 11.54 13.64 20.97
N GLU A 135 11.78 13.02 19.81
CA GLU A 135 13.14 12.69 19.37
C GLU A 135 13.97 13.96 19.10
N LEU A 136 13.33 15.01 18.57
CA LEU A 136 13.99 16.29 18.29
C LEU A 136 14.33 17.06 19.56
N GLY A 137 13.49 16.96 20.60
CA GLY A 137 13.74 17.58 21.90
C GLY A 137 14.83 16.90 22.74
N ARG A 138 15.30 15.70 22.36
CA ARG A 138 16.38 15.00 23.07
C ARG A 138 17.77 15.55 22.69
N PRO A 139 18.70 15.62 23.67
CA PRO A 139 20.12 15.86 23.41
C PRO A 139 20.68 14.90 22.35
N ALA A 140 21.60 15.37 21.51
CA ALA A 140 22.10 14.63 20.34
C ALA A 140 22.78 13.29 20.69
N ASP A 141 23.37 13.23 21.88
CA ASP A 141 24.02 12.10 22.56
C ASP A 141 23.03 11.06 23.11
N ALA A 142 21.75 11.41 23.28
CA ALA A 142 20.70 10.53 23.76
C ALA A 142 19.80 9.97 22.63
N ARG A 143 20.07 10.32 21.36
CA ARG A 143 19.29 9.82 20.22
C ARG A 143 19.73 8.39 19.87
N PRO A 144 18.78 7.45 19.67
CA PRO A 144 19.13 6.06 19.35
C PRO A 144 19.96 5.99 18.08
N ALA A 145 21.02 5.18 18.10
CA ALA A 145 21.90 4.98 16.94
C ALA A 145 21.08 4.48 15.73
N ARG A 146 21.20 5.20 14.61
CA ARG A 146 20.50 4.92 13.36
C ARG A 146 20.73 3.48 12.91
N ARG A 147 19.65 2.71 12.75
CA ARG A 147 19.70 1.44 12.01
C ARG A 147 19.72 1.73 10.51
N THR A 148 20.89 2.09 9.97
CA THR A 148 21.15 1.95 8.53
C THR A 148 21.17 0.45 8.23
N ARG A 149 20.04 -0.07 7.72
CA ARG A 149 19.99 -1.44 7.21
C ARG A 149 20.77 -1.45 5.89
N ALA A 150 22.08 -1.64 5.97
CA ALA A 150 22.90 -1.94 4.80
C ALA A 150 22.27 -3.15 4.10
N SER A 151 21.79 -2.93 2.87
CA SER A 151 21.34 -3.98 1.97
C SER A 151 22.53 -4.91 1.69
N ARG A 152 22.68 -5.98 2.49
CA ARG A 152 23.54 -7.10 2.14
C ARG A 152 22.84 -7.86 1.02
N HIS A 153 23.30 -7.64 -0.20
CA HIS A 153 22.99 -8.44 -1.37
C HIS A 153 23.66 -9.81 -1.19
N PRO A 154 22.93 -10.94 -1.16
CA PRO A 154 23.56 -12.26 -1.23
C PRO A 154 24.22 -12.42 -2.61
N GLY A 155 25.47 -12.87 -2.59
CA GLY A 155 26.39 -12.85 -3.72
C GLY A 155 25.92 -13.55 -4.99
N SER A 156 26.38 -13.00 -6.11
CA SER A 156 26.46 -13.61 -7.42
C SER A 156 27.23 -14.94 -7.37
N HIS A 157 26.54 -16.06 -7.60
CA HIS A 157 27.21 -17.30 -8.00
C HIS A 157 27.61 -17.19 -9.48
N ARG A 158 28.87 -16.79 -9.72
CA ARG A 158 29.58 -17.15 -10.95
C ARG A 158 29.73 -18.67 -10.98
N ARG A 159 29.26 -19.31 -12.05
CA ARG A 159 29.60 -20.70 -12.39
C ARG A 159 30.79 -20.67 -13.35
N GLU A 160 31.94 -21.16 -12.91
CA GLU A 160 33.06 -21.54 -13.77
C GLU A 160 33.65 -22.87 -13.29
N GLY A 161 33.88 -23.78 -14.25
CA GLY A 161 34.97 -24.78 -14.24
C GLY A 161 34.83 -26.01 -13.33
N GLY A 162 34.48 -27.17 -13.91
CA GLY A 162 34.58 -28.47 -13.23
C GLY A 162 35.98 -29.09 -13.25
N PRO A 163 36.14 -30.31 -12.71
CA PRO A 163 37.17 -31.23 -13.17
C PRO A 163 36.60 -32.59 -13.61
N ARG A 164 37.20 -33.12 -14.67
CA ARG A 164 37.02 -34.48 -15.20
C ARG A 164 37.64 -35.50 -14.26
N VAL A 165 36.95 -36.61 -13.97
CA VAL A 165 37.58 -37.91 -13.69
C VAL A 165 36.74 -39.00 -14.33
N ASP A 166 37.41 -39.80 -15.16
CA ASP A 166 36.93 -41.00 -15.84
C ASP A 166 37.33 -42.25 -15.01
N ARG A 167 36.40 -43.19 -14.80
CA ARG A 167 36.64 -44.64 -15.00
C ARG A 167 35.39 -45.49 -14.70
N ARG A 168 35.05 -46.28 -15.73
CA ARG A 168 34.28 -47.55 -15.82
C ARG A 168 34.25 -48.38 -14.51
N ALA A 169 33.23 -49.19 -14.16
CA ALA A 169 32.58 -50.21 -15.01
C ALA A 169 31.41 -50.95 -14.29
N ARG A 170 30.53 -51.58 -15.10
CA ARG A 170 29.68 -52.78 -14.83
C ARG A 170 28.41 -52.58 -13.96
N ARG A 171 27.27 -53.27 -14.14
CA ARG A 171 26.56 -54.02 -15.21
C ARG A 171 25.23 -54.44 -14.55
N GLY A 172 24.12 -54.48 -15.30
CA GLY A 172 22.85 -55.13 -14.92
C GLY A 172 21.91 -54.20 -14.15
N GLY A 173 20.61 -54.10 -14.42
CA GLY A 173 19.67 -54.93 -15.17
C GLY A 173 18.32 -54.80 -14.45
N GLY A 174 17.21 -54.75 -15.19
CA GLY A 174 15.88 -54.95 -14.59
C GLY A 174 14.84 -53.85 -14.89
N HIS A 175 14.02 -54.14 -15.89
CA HIS A 175 12.67 -53.61 -16.04
C HIS A 175 11.83 -53.76 -14.75
N ARG A 176 10.98 -52.77 -14.44
CA ARG A 176 9.51 -52.98 -14.38
C ARG A 176 8.74 -51.68 -14.18
N ALA A 177 7.72 -51.52 -15.01
CA ALA A 177 6.62 -50.59 -14.84
C ALA A 177 5.53 -51.23 -13.94
N ALA A 178 4.81 -50.40 -13.19
CA ALA A 178 3.46 -50.63 -12.67
C ALA A 178 2.84 -49.23 -12.49
N ARG A 179 1.79 -48.81 -13.22
CA ARG A 179 0.35 -49.12 -12.99
C ARG A 179 0.04 -49.13 -11.49
N GLY A 180 -0.63 -48.17 -10.88
CA GLY A 180 -1.85 -47.44 -11.29
C GLY A 180 -2.97 -47.94 -10.39
N VAL A 181 -3.64 -47.07 -9.62
CA VAL A 181 -4.98 -47.34 -9.08
C VAL A 181 -5.79 -46.06 -9.07
N HIS A 182 -6.92 -46.15 -9.76
CA HIS A 182 -7.99 -45.18 -9.90
C HIS A 182 -9.07 -45.49 -8.85
N SER A 183 -9.85 -44.47 -8.51
CA SER A 183 -10.93 -44.27 -7.52
C SER A 183 -11.98 -45.40 -7.34
N PRO A 184 -12.90 -45.30 -6.34
CA PRO A 184 -14.14 -44.53 -6.57
C PRO A 184 -14.73 -43.80 -5.32
N PRO A 185 -15.80 -42.99 -5.52
CA PRO A 185 -16.50 -42.25 -4.48
C PRO A 185 -17.72 -43.02 -3.95
N ASP A 186 -18.13 -42.76 -2.71
CA ASP A 186 -19.44 -43.19 -2.20
C ASP A 186 -20.44 -42.04 -2.16
N ARG A 187 -21.59 -42.31 -2.79
CA ARG A 187 -22.82 -41.53 -2.75
C ARG A 187 -23.90 -42.32 -2.01
N ALA A 188 -24.73 -41.55 -1.31
CA ALA A 188 -26.19 -41.67 -1.18
C ALA A 188 -26.82 -42.57 -0.09
N GLY A 189 -27.69 -41.91 0.66
CA GLY A 189 -28.91 -42.41 1.32
C GLY A 189 -29.47 -41.26 2.17
N GLY A 190 -30.66 -40.67 2.00
CA GLY A 190 -31.81 -41.03 1.18
C GLY A 190 -33.01 -41.48 2.03
N HIS A 191 -33.70 -40.55 2.72
CA HIS A 191 -35.10 -40.67 3.20
C HIS A 191 -35.62 -39.23 3.40
N ALA A 192 -36.63 -38.67 2.71
CA ALA A 192 -37.97 -39.08 2.27
C ALA A 192 -39.07 -38.99 3.35
N GLY A 193 -40.02 -38.06 3.12
CA GLY A 193 -41.40 -38.02 3.67
C GLY A 193 -41.61 -37.06 4.84
N GLY A 194 -42.59 -36.15 4.88
CA GLY A 194 -43.67 -35.81 3.95
C GLY A 194 -44.66 -34.80 4.58
N ARG A 195 -45.25 -33.96 3.72
CA ARG A 195 -46.64 -33.44 3.66
C ARG A 195 -47.36 -32.86 4.90
N GLY A 196 -48.01 -31.71 4.67
CA GLY A 196 -49.22 -31.22 5.36
C GLY A 196 -49.21 -29.69 5.53
N ALA A 197 -49.85 -28.91 4.63
CA ALA A 197 -51.17 -28.24 4.84
C ALA A 197 -51.13 -27.20 5.98
N GLY A 198 -51.42 -25.90 5.82
CA GLY A 198 -52.50 -25.24 5.07
C GLY A 198 -53.43 -24.53 6.08
N PHE A 199 -53.81 -23.26 5.80
CA PHE A 199 -54.72 -22.37 6.55
C PHE A 199 -54.17 -21.80 7.88
N SER A 200 -54.30 -20.51 8.23
CA SER A 200 -55.09 -19.36 7.78
C SER A 200 -54.31 -18.06 8.00
#